data_AF-A0A836WK55-F1
#
_entry.id   AF-A0A836WK55-F1
#
_cell.length_a   1.000
_cell.length_b   1.000
_cell.length_c   1.000
_cell.angle_alpha   90.00
_cell.angle_beta   90.00
_cell.angle_gamma   90.00
#
_symmetry.space_group_name_H-M   'P 1'
#
loop_
_entity.id
_entity.type
_entity.pdbx_description
1 polymer ?
#
loop_
_entity_poly.entity_id
_entity_poly.type
_entity_poly.pdbx_seq_one_letter_code
_entity_poly.pdbx_strand_id
1 'polypeptide(L)'
;MGFIKFNDEEKKQLTESSKDEKHLNSPPNIQETTVSEIDINKIAEKLLSKIQEGLAAIEELKGTMEQIAAAAEESAGATEESLSAITEIKQNSKLFEEEAESIVLVSERLKELLTIASENLAESSAGMKKASESAVNIAKKGEKLFEASEKITDAVNLITKLAKKTSLLALNAAIEAARAKETGKSFTVMASEIRAMASKSNSYALKIKDIVFFNSRKN
;
A
#
# COMPACT_ATOMS: atom_id res chain seq x y z
N MET A 1 68.21 72.89 118.26
CA MET A 1 68.49 74.28 117.84
C MET A 1 68.49 74.28 116.32
N GLY A 2 67.55 74.99 115.70
CA GLY A 2 67.43 75.02 114.24
C GLY A 2 65.98 75.17 113.79
N PHE A 3 65.41 76.36 113.98
CA PHE A 3 64.39 76.86 113.05
C PHE A 3 65.04 76.92 111.66
N ILE A 4 64.27 76.73 110.57
CA ILE A 4 64.12 77.73 109.49
C ILE A 4 63.45 77.12 108.24
N LYS A 5 62.29 77.75 107.96
CA LYS A 5 61.69 78.12 106.66
C LYS A 5 61.31 77.01 105.68
N PHE A 6 60.01 76.76 105.66
CA PHE A 6 59.23 76.44 104.47
C PHE A 6 59.69 77.32 103.29
N ASN A 7 60.22 76.70 102.24
CA ASN A 7 60.50 77.35 100.96
C ASN A 7 59.20 77.60 100.20
N ASP A 8 59.18 78.67 99.41
CA ASP A 8 58.02 79.12 98.63
C ASP A 8 57.50 78.11 97.59
N GLU A 9 58.20 76.99 97.36
CA GLU A 9 57.74 75.86 96.52
C GLU A 9 56.65 74.99 97.20
N GLU A 10 56.73 74.75 98.51
CA GLU A 10 55.74 73.92 99.22
C GLU A 10 54.41 74.66 99.41
N LYS A 11 54.44 76.00 99.57
CA LYS A 11 53.21 76.81 99.58
C LYS A 11 52.54 76.90 98.21
N LYS A 12 53.30 76.78 97.12
CA LYS A 12 52.79 76.75 95.75
C LYS A 12 52.06 75.44 95.44
N GLN A 13 52.62 74.30 95.88
CA GLN A 13 51.95 73.00 95.73
C GLN A 13 50.66 72.89 96.55
N LEU A 14 50.59 73.51 97.74
CA LEU A 14 49.36 73.54 98.55
C LEU A 14 48.27 74.47 97.97
N THR A 15 48.63 75.47 97.15
CA THR A 15 47.66 76.35 96.47
C THR A 15 47.24 75.86 95.08
N GLU A 16 48.05 75.01 94.43
CA GLU A 16 47.65 74.32 93.19
C GLU A 16 46.72 73.14 93.49
N SER A 17 46.99 72.36 94.56
CA SER A 17 46.11 71.23 94.94
C SER A 17 44.72 71.64 95.43
N SER A 18 44.51 72.90 95.84
CA SER A 18 43.20 73.42 96.30
C SER A 18 42.40 74.14 95.20
N LYS A 19 42.92 74.23 93.97
CA LYS A 19 42.14 74.62 92.79
C LYS A 19 41.46 73.44 92.09
N ASP A 20 42.00 72.23 92.24
CA ASP A 20 41.46 71.03 91.59
C ASP A 20 40.26 70.42 92.33
N GLU A 21 40.02 70.75 93.60
CA GLU A 21 38.85 70.24 94.36
C GLU A 21 37.55 71.02 94.12
N LYS A 22 37.58 72.19 93.44
CA LYS A 22 36.36 72.98 93.18
C LYS A 22 35.57 72.58 91.95
N HIS A 23 36.01 71.58 91.18
CA HIS A 23 35.30 71.10 90.00
C HIS A 23 34.53 69.79 90.20
N LEU A 24 34.56 69.17 91.39
CA LEU A 24 34.00 67.83 91.60
C LEU A 24 32.55 67.78 92.13
N ASN A 25 31.77 68.85 92.04
CA ASN A 25 30.38 68.81 92.52
C ASN A 25 29.38 69.58 91.65
N SER A 26 29.55 69.47 90.33
CA SER A 26 28.42 69.70 89.43
C SER A 26 27.71 68.36 89.23
N PRO A 27 26.39 68.24 89.51
CA PRO A 27 25.66 67.02 89.19
C PRO A 27 25.87 66.69 87.70
N PRO A 28 26.06 65.41 87.32
CA PRO A 28 26.22 65.04 85.91
C PRO A 28 25.08 65.65 85.09
N ASN A 29 25.47 66.37 84.05
CA ASN A 29 24.57 67.04 83.13
C ASN A 29 23.69 66.00 82.43
N ILE A 30 22.39 66.00 82.75
CA ILE A 30 21.38 65.08 82.22
C ILE A 30 21.27 65.18 80.69
N GLN A 31 21.83 66.24 80.07
CA GLN A 31 21.79 66.46 78.63
C GLN A 31 22.75 65.55 77.83
N GLU A 32 23.88 65.09 78.39
CA GLU A 32 24.86 64.29 77.63
C GLU A 32 24.41 62.82 77.50
N THR A 33 23.71 62.30 78.50
CA THR A 33 23.00 61.01 78.44
C THR A 33 21.85 61.05 77.42
N THR A 34 21.12 62.17 77.33
CA THR A 34 20.01 62.30 76.36
C THR A 34 20.47 62.35 74.90
N VAL A 35 21.67 62.89 74.61
CA VAL A 35 22.20 62.93 73.22
C VAL A 35 22.65 61.55 72.75
N SER A 36 23.30 60.77 73.62
CA SER A 36 23.64 59.37 73.36
C SER A 36 22.38 58.50 73.19
N GLU A 37 21.34 58.74 74.00
CA GLU A 37 20.02 58.10 73.84
C GLU A 37 19.34 58.46 72.51
N ILE A 38 19.49 59.70 72.02
CA ILE A 38 18.91 60.14 70.73
C ILE A 38 19.56 59.42 69.53
N ASP A 39 20.88 59.22 69.53
CA ASP A 39 21.57 58.48 68.46
C ASP A 39 21.28 56.98 68.51
N ILE A 40 21.17 56.39 69.71
CA ILE A 40 20.75 55.00 69.91
C ILE A 40 19.31 54.80 69.39
N ASN A 41 18.40 55.74 69.67
CA ASN A 41 17.02 55.68 69.15
C ASN A 41 16.97 55.77 67.62
N LYS A 42 17.75 56.66 67.00
CA LYS A 42 17.86 56.74 65.53
C LYS A 42 18.43 55.46 64.91
N ILE A 43 19.44 54.85 65.53
CA ILE A 43 20.01 53.57 65.07
C ILE A 43 18.98 52.45 65.20
N ALA A 44 18.23 52.41 66.31
CA ALA A 44 17.15 51.45 66.53
C ALA A 44 16.02 51.60 65.51
N GLU A 45 15.59 52.83 65.19
CA GLU A 45 14.60 53.09 64.12
C GLU A 45 15.10 52.62 62.76
N LYS A 46 16.36 52.92 62.41
CA LYS A 46 16.96 52.48 61.14
C LYS A 46 17.09 50.96 61.06
N LEU A 47 17.43 50.32 62.18
CA LEU A 47 17.49 48.86 62.29
C LEU A 47 16.11 48.23 62.13
N LEU A 48 15.08 48.77 62.79
CA LEU A 48 13.70 48.32 62.67
C LEU A 48 13.21 48.42 61.22
N SER A 49 13.49 49.55 60.55
CA SER A 49 13.17 49.72 59.12
C SER A 49 13.86 48.66 58.25
N LYS A 50 15.15 48.37 58.49
CA LYS A 50 15.88 47.32 57.75
C LYS A 50 15.37 45.91 58.05
N ILE A 51 14.95 45.64 59.29
CA ILE A 51 14.30 44.37 59.65
C ILE A 51 12.96 44.24 58.90
N GLN A 52 12.16 45.30 58.84
CA GLN A 52 10.90 45.29 58.09
C GLN A 52 11.11 45.06 56.59
N GLU A 53 12.09 45.73 55.97
CA GLU A 53 12.48 45.47 54.57
C GLU A 53 12.93 44.02 54.37
N GLY A 54 13.74 43.47 55.29
CA GLY A 54 14.20 42.09 55.24
C GLY A 54 13.06 41.08 55.37
N LEU A 55 12.10 41.35 56.26
CA LEU A 55 10.89 40.51 56.41
C LEU A 55 10.04 40.52 55.13
N ALA A 56 9.84 41.69 54.51
CA ALA A 56 9.13 41.81 53.25
C ALA A 56 9.84 41.02 52.12
N ALA A 57 11.17 41.12 52.03
CA ALA A 57 11.96 40.35 51.07
C ALA A 57 11.85 38.83 51.32
N ILE A 58 11.79 38.38 52.58
CA ILE A 58 11.59 36.97 52.92
C ILE A 58 10.20 36.49 52.49
N GLU A 59 9.15 37.30 52.67
CA GLU A 59 7.80 36.97 52.21
C GLU A 59 7.72 36.86 50.68
N GLU A 60 8.35 37.78 49.95
CA GLU A 60 8.46 37.72 48.49
C GLU A 60 9.24 36.46 48.04
N LEU A 61 10.36 36.16 48.70
CA LEU A 61 11.16 34.98 48.42
C LEU A 61 10.37 33.69 48.70
N LYS A 62 9.58 33.65 49.76
CA LYS A 62 8.68 32.52 50.04
C LYS A 62 7.65 32.33 48.91
N GLY A 63 7.00 33.40 48.46
CA GLY A 63 6.02 33.34 47.37
C GLY A 63 6.65 32.87 46.05
N THR A 64 7.84 33.35 45.71
CA THR A 64 8.57 32.88 44.52
C THR A 64 8.99 31.42 44.63
N MET A 65 9.41 30.94 45.81
CA MET A 65 9.72 29.53 46.02
C MET A 65 8.49 28.62 45.89
N GLU A 66 7.33 29.05 46.36
CA GLU A 66 6.06 28.33 46.15
C GLU A 66 5.70 28.24 44.66
N GLN A 67 5.91 29.33 43.90
CA GLN A 67 5.72 29.32 42.45
C GLN A 67 6.70 28.39 41.73
N ILE A 68 7.98 28.36 42.14
CA ILE A 68 8.99 27.46 41.58
C ILE A 68 8.62 26.00 41.85
N ALA A 69 8.16 25.68 43.07
CA ALA A 69 7.73 24.34 43.41
C ALA A 69 6.54 23.88 42.54
N ALA A 70 5.53 24.73 42.38
CA ALA A 70 4.39 24.45 41.50
C ALA A 70 4.82 24.24 40.04
N ALA A 71 5.69 25.10 39.51
CA ALA A 71 6.22 24.97 38.15
C ALA A 71 7.05 23.69 37.96
N ALA A 72 7.81 23.28 38.98
CA ALA A 72 8.57 22.03 38.94
C ALA A 72 7.67 20.79 38.92
N GLU A 73 6.57 20.79 39.69
CA GLU A 73 5.56 19.72 39.65
C GLU A 73 4.86 19.64 38.29
N GLU A 74 4.46 20.78 37.72
CA GLU A 74 3.86 20.85 36.38
C GLU A 74 4.84 20.34 35.31
N SER A 75 6.10 20.76 35.38
CA SER A 75 7.15 20.30 34.47
C SER A 75 7.42 18.80 34.59
N ALA A 76 7.34 18.23 35.80
CA ALA A 76 7.49 16.80 36.01
C ALA A 76 6.34 16.03 35.36
N GLY A 77 5.09 16.47 35.56
CA GLY A 77 3.91 15.88 34.91
C GLY A 77 3.98 15.92 33.38
N ALA A 78 4.33 17.07 32.81
CA ALA A 78 4.51 17.22 31.37
C ALA A 78 5.61 16.30 30.80
N THR A 79 6.67 16.04 31.60
CA THR A 79 7.75 15.12 31.23
C THR A 79 7.28 13.68 31.24
N GLU A 80 6.47 13.28 32.22
CA GLU A 80 5.88 11.93 32.28
C GLU A 80 4.93 11.67 31.10
N GLU A 81 4.08 12.63 30.77
CA GLU A 81 3.20 12.55 29.59
C GLU A 81 4.02 12.43 28.29
N SER A 82 5.08 13.23 28.16
CA SER A 82 5.99 13.17 27.01
C SER A 82 6.68 11.80 26.90
N LEU A 83 7.09 11.20 28.01
CA LEU A 83 7.71 9.87 28.04
C LEU A 83 6.72 8.78 27.60
N SER A 84 5.46 8.89 28.02
CA SER A 84 4.39 8.01 27.58
C SER A 84 4.19 8.08 26.06
N ALA A 85 4.07 9.30 25.52
CA ALA A 85 3.92 9.53 24.08
C ALA A 85 5.12 9.00 23.27
N ILE A 86 6.35 9.20 23.75
CA ILE A 86 7.57 8.66 23.11
C ILE A 86 7.55 7.12 23.10
N THR A 87 7.06 6.49 24.16
CA THR A 87 6.96 5.03 24.24
C THR A 87 5.96 4.48 23.24
N GLU A 88 4.81 5.14 23.09
CA GLU A 88 3.81 4.79 22.08
C GLU A 88 4.35 4.97 20.65
N ILE A 89 5.04 6.09 20.37
CA ILE A 89 5.71 6.34 19.09
C ILE A 89 6.71 5.23 18.77
N LYS A 90 7.51 4.80 19.76
CA LYS A 90 8.48 3.72 19.59
C LYS A 90 7.81 2.39 19.23
N GLN A 91 6.69 2.05 19.87
CA GLN A 91 5.92 0.85 19.55
C GLN A 91 5.36 0.91 18.14
N ASN A 92 4.74 2.04 17.77
CA ASN A 92 4.21 2.25 16.42
C ASN A 92 5.29 2.21 15.35
N SER A 93 6.48 2.76 15.62
CA SER A 93 7.61 2.72 14.70
C SER A 93 8.05 1.29 14.41
N LYS A 94 8.07 0.42 15.43
CA LYS A 94 8.39 -1.00 15.27
C LYS A 94 7.35 -1.73 14.42
N LEU A 95 6.06 -1.48 14.67
CA LEU A 95 4.99 -2.06 13.84
C LEU A 95 5.11 -1.60 12.38
N PHE A 96 5.48 -0.34 12.16
CA PHE A 96 5.67 0.20 10.81
C PHE A 96 6.86 -0.47 10.08
N GLU A 97 7.94 -0.76 10.80
CA GLU A 97 9.09 -1.49 10.28
C GLU A 97 8.71 -2.92 9.86
N GLU A 98 8.00 -3.65 10.73
CA GLU A 98 7.52 -5.01 10.44
C GLU A 98 6.54 -5.03 9.24
N GLU A 99 5.64 -4.05 9.14
CA GLU A 99 4.71 -3.92 8.01
C GLU A 99 5.45 -3.57 6.70
N ALA A 100 6.46 -2.70 6.76
CA ALA A 100 7.26 -2.34 5.59
C ALA A 100 8.02 -3.56 5.03
N GLU A 101 8.59 -4.40 5.90
CA GLU A 101 9.21 -5.67 5.49
C GLU A 101 8.21 -6.63 4.83
N SER A 102 7.00 -6.74 5.40
CA SER A 102 5.91 -7.53 4.82
C SER A 102 5.52 -7.04 3.43
N ILE A 103 5.40 -5.72 3.24
CA ILE A 103 5.07 -5.10 1.94
C ILE A 103 6.13 -5.43 0.89
N VAL A 104 7.42 -5.41 1.25
CA VAL A 104 8.50 -5.77 0.34
C VAL A 104 8.35 -7.22 -0.11
N LEU A 105 8.14 -8.16 0.82
CA LEU A 105 7.97 -9.58 0.51
C LEU A 105 6.73 -9.85 -0.37
N VAL A 106 5.60 -9.20 -0.07
CA VAL A 106 4.39 -9.29 -0.89
C VAL A 106 4.62 -8.74 -2.29
N SER A 107 5.36 -7.63 -2.42
CA SER A 107 5.68 -7.01 -3.71
C SER A 107 6.58 -7.90 -4.58
N GLU A 108 7.56 -8.57 -3.98
CA GLU A 108 8.40 -9.55 -4.68
C GLU A 108 7.58 -10.74 -5.19
N ARG A 109 6.68 -11.27 -4.34
CA ARG A 109 5.80 -12.37 -4.73
C ARG A 109 4.83 -11.96 -5.84
N LEU A 110 4.31 -10.74 -5.79
CA LEU A 110 3.45 -10.19 -6.84
C LEU A 110 4.19 -10.09 -8.17
N LYS A 111 5.47 -9.69 -8.16
CA LYS A 111 6.30 -9.62 -9.37
C LYS A 111 6.52 -11.01 -10.00
N GLU A 112 6.75 -12.02 -9.18
CA GLU A 112 6.86 -13.41 -9.64
C GLU A 112 5.54 -13.90 -10.28
N LEU A 113 4.42 -13.67 -9.62
CA LEU A 113 3.09 -14.02 -10.14
C LEU A 113 2.76 -13.31 -11.45
N LEU A 114 3.13 -12.03 -11.59
CA LEU A 114 2.94 -11.28 -12.84
C LEU A 114 3.79 -11.84 -13.98
N THR A 115 4.99 -12.32 -13.70
CA THR A 115 5.86 -12.95 -14.70
C THR A 115 5.21 -14.23 -15.21
N ILE A 116 4.77 -15.12 -14.31
CA ILE A 116 4.08 -16.37 -14.66
C ILE A 116 2.78 -16.08 -15.43
N ALA A 117 2.00 -15.09 -15.00
CA ALA A 117 0.78 -14.69 -15.69
C ALA A 117 1.06 -14.20 -17.12
N SER A 118 2.14 -13.43 -17.31
CA SER A 118 2.53 -12.95 -18.64
C SER A 118 2.96 -14.09 -19.57
N GLU A 119 3.69 -15.08 -19.05
CA GLU A 119 4.11 -16.26 -19.83
C GLU A 119 2.89 -17.09 -20.26
N ASN A 120 1.98 -17.37 -19.33
CA ASN A 120 0.73 -18.09 -19.61
C ASN A 120 -0.13 -17.36 -20.65
N LEU A 121 -0.21 -16.02 -20.56
CA LEU A 121 -0.96 -15.22 -21.53
C LEU A 121 -0.34 -15.30 -22.93
N ALA A 122 0.99 -15.26 -23.02
CA ALA A 122 1.71 -15.40 -24.29
C ALA A 122 1.48 -16.79 -24.92
N GLU A 123 1.53 -17.86 -24.12
CA GLU A 123 1.25 -19.22 -24.59
C GLU A 123 -0.21 -19.36 -25.06
N SER A 124 -1.17 -18.86 -24.28
CA SER A 124 -2.59 -18.89 -24.62
C SER A 124 -2.87 -18.15 -25.93
N SER A 125 -2.26 -16.97 -26.11
CA SER A 125 -2.37 -16.18 -27.35
C SER A 125 -1.81 -16.94 -28.56
N ALA A 126 -0.65 -17.58 -28.41
CA ALA A 126 -0.06 -18.42 -29.46
C ALA A 126 -0.95 -19.63 -29.79
N GLY A 127 -1.53 -20.28 -28.78
CA GLY A 127 -2.49 -21.37 -28.94
C GLY A 127 -3.74 -20.93 -29.70
N MET A 128 -4.30 -19.77 -29.35
CA MET A 128 -5.48 -19.21 -30.01
C MET A 128 -5.21 -18.86 -31.47
N LYS A 129 -4.01 -18.34 -31.79
CA LYS A 129 -3.60 -18.10 -33.18
C LYS A 129 -3.56 -19.40 -33.99
N LYS A 130 -2.93 -20.46 -33.47
CA LYS A 130 -2.90 -21.78 -34.14
C LYS A 130 -4.29 -22.37 -34.32
N ALA A 131 -5.17 -22.22 -33.34
CA ALA A 131 -6.55 -22.68 -33.43
C ALA A 131 -7.32 -21.92 -34.53
N SER A 132 -7.15 -20.60 -34.61
CA SER A 132 -7.73 -19.76 -35.67
C SER A 132 -7.25 -20.17 -37.06
N GLU A 133 -5.94 -20.35 -37.24
CA GLU A 133 -5.35 -20.82 -38.51
C GLU A 133 -5.90 -22.21 -38.90
N SER A 134 -6.06 -23.10 -37.92
CA SER A 134 -6.63 -24.42 -38.13
C SER A 134 -8.10 -24.35 -38.55
N ALA A 135 -8.91 -23.49 -37.92
CA ALA A 135 -10.30 -23.28 -38.29
C ALA A 135 -10.45 -22.75 -39.72
N VAL A 136 -9.61 -21.78 -40.12
CA VAL A 136 -9.58 -21.27 -41.50
C VAL A 136 -9.22 -22.38 -42.49
N ASN A 137 -8.25 -23.24 -42.15
CA ASN A 137 -7.86 -24.36 -43.00
C ASN A 137 -8.97 -25.42 -43.12
N ILE A 138 -9.71 -25.70 -42.03
CA ILE A 138 -10.86 -26.60 -42.06
C ILE A 138 -11.95 -26.03 -42.96
N ALA A 139 -12.28 -24.73 -42.84
CA ALA A 139 -13.27 -24.09 -43.70
C ALA A 139 -12.91 -24.20 -45.19
N LYS A 140 -11.65 -23.89 -45.56
CA LYS A 140 -11.14 -24.04 -46.93
C LYS A 140 -11.22 -25.48 -47.45
N LYS A 141 -10.95 -26.47 -46.59
CA LYS A 141 -11.08 -27.89 -46.95
C LYS A 141 -12.55 -28.29 -47.13
N GLY A 142 -13.44 -27.77 -46.30
CA GLY A 142 -14.89 -27.94 -46.42
C GLY A 142 -15.43 -27.42 -47.74
N GLU A 143 -15.01 -26.21 -48.15
CA GLU A 143 -15.37 -25.62 -49.46
C GLU A 143 -14.91 -26.50 -50.62
N LYS A 144 -13.65 -26.95 -50.63
CA LYS A 144 -13.14 -27.88 -51.66
C LYS A 144 -13.89 -29.21 -51.70
N LEU A 145 -14.31 -29.72 -50.54
CA LEU A 145 -15.09 -30.94 -50.45
C LEU A 145 -16.51 -30.76 -51.01
N PHE A 146 -17.12 -29.59 -50.79
CA PHE A 146 -18.40 -29.21 -51.37
C PHE A 146 -18.31 -29.15 -52.90
N GLU A 147 -17.33 -28.43 -53.45
CA GLU A 147 -17.11 -28.37 -54.91
C GLU A 147 -16.88 -29.76 -55.53
N ALA A 148 -16.12 -30.63 -54.86
CA ALA A 148 -15.90 -32.00 -55.31
C ALA A 148 -17.21 -32.81 -55.30
N SER A 149 -18.05 -32.61 -54.28
CA SER A 149 -19.35 -33.27 -54.15
C SER A 149 -20.34 -32.85 -55.25
N GLU A 150 -20.33 -31.57 -55.65
CA GLU A 150 -21.11 -31.09 -56.80
C GLU A 150 -20.65 -31.76 -58.10
N LYS A 151 -19.34 -31.80 -58.36
CA LYS A 151 -18.78 -32.47 -59.55
C LYS A 151 -19.15 -33.95 -59.61
N ILE A 152 -19.14 -34.65 -58.48
CA ILE A 152 -19.58 -36.05 -58.40
C ILE A 152 -21.07 -36.15 -58.68
N THR A 153 -21.89 -35.24 -58.15
CA THR A 153 -23.35 -35.22 -58.40
C THR A 153 -23.66 -35.06 -59.88
N ASP A 154 -22.94 -34.19 -60.58
CA ASP A 154 -23.08 -34.01 -62.03
C ASP A 154 -22.68 -35.25 -62.81
N ALA A 155 -21.55 -35.88 -62.46
CA ALA A 155 -21.11 -37.12 -63.08
C ALA A 155 -22.13 -38.25 -62.86
N VAL A 156 -22.66 -38.39 -61.65
CA VAL A 156 -23.70 -39.37 -61.30
C VAL A 156 -24.97 -39.12 -62.11
N ASN A 157 -25.42 -37.87 -62.22
CA ASN A 157 -26.59 -37.52 -63.04
C ASN A 157 -26.38 -37.89 -64.52
N LEU A 158 -25.17 -37.70 -65.06
CA LEU A 158 -24.82 -38.12 -66.41
C LEU A 158 -24.85 -39.66 -66.54
N ILE A 159 -24.27 -40.39 -65.59
CA ILE A 159 -24.29 -41.87 -65.58
C ILE A 159 -25.73 -42.38 -65.53
N THR A 160 -26.59 -41.82 -64.69
CA THR A 160 -28.03 -42.15 -64.62
C THR A 160 -28.71 -41.90 -65.97
N LYS A 161 -28.44 -40.77 -66.65
CA LYS A 161 -28.99 -40.47 -67.98
C LYS A 161 -28.51 -41.48 -69.02
N LEU A 162 -27.21 -41.80 -69.04
CA LEU A 162 -26.63 -42.78 -69.96
C LEU A 162 -27.20 -44.17 -69.72
N ALA A 163 -27.28 -44.62 -68.46
CA ALA A 163 -27.86 -45.91 -68.09
C ALA A 163 -29.32 -46.04 -68.54
N LYS A 164 -30.14 -44.99 -68.36
CA LYS A 164 -31.52 -44.96 -68.86
C LYS A 164 -31.57 -45.07 -70.39
N LYS A 165 -30.73 -44.31 -71.10
CA LYS A 165 -30.64 -44.37 -72.57
C LYS A 165 -30.20 -45.75 -73.06
N THR A 166 -29.18 -46.35 -72.45
CA THR A 166 -28.69 -47.69 -72.77
C THR A 166 -29.75 -48.75 -72.51
N SER A 167 -30.48 -48.66 -71.39
CA SER A 167 -31.60 -49.56 -71.07
C SER A 167 -32.71 -49.48 -72.13
N LEU A 168 -33.03 -48.28 -72.61
CA LEU A 168 -34.02 -48.06 -73.67
C LEU A 168 -33.54 -48.55 -75.04
N LEU A 169 -32.27 -48.32 -75.40
CA LEU A 169 -31.67 -48.86 -76.62
C LEU A 169 -31.66 -50.39 -76.61
N ALA A 170 -31.29 -51.00 -75.48
CA ALA A 170 -31.29 -52.43 -75.29
C ALA A 170 -32.71 -53.02 -75.38
N LEU A 171 -33.72 -52.33 -74.83
CA LEU A 171 -35.12 -52.73 -75.02
C LEU A 171 -35.52 -52.70 -76.50
N ASN A 172 -35.19 -51.62 -77.23
CA ASN A 172 -35.50 -51.53 -78.66
C ASN A 172 -34.79 -52.63 -79.46
N ALA A 173 -33.54 -52.93 -79.14
CA ALA A 173 -32.78 -54.02 -79.76
C ALA A 173 -33.38 -55.41 -79.45
N ALA A 174 -33.85 -55.64 -78.21
CA ALA A 174 -34.52 -56.89 -77.84
C ALA A 174 -35.84 -57.08 -78.62
N ILE A 175 -36.60 -56.00 -78.84
CA ILE A 175 -37.83 -56.03 -79.64
C ILE A 175 -37.51 -56.37 -81.10
N GLU A 176 -36.50 -55.72 -81.69
CA GLU A 176 -36.12 -55.95 -83.09
C GLU A 176 -35.51 -57.35 -83.30
N ALA A 177 -34.72 -57.84 -82.34
CA ALA A 177 -34.21 -59.21 -82.33
C ALA A 177 -35.34 -60.26 -82.23
N ALA A 178 -36.38 -60.00 -81.43
CA ALA A 178 -37.56 -60.86 -81.37
C ALA A 178 -38.34 -60.90 -82.71
N ARG A 179 -38.34 -59.79 -83.47
CA ARG A 179 -38.95 -59.72 -84.81
C ARG A 179 -38.21 -60.55 -85.86
N ALA A 180 -36.90 -60.71 -85.74
CA ALA A 180 -36.06 -61.52 -86.63
C ALA A 180 -36.20 -63.05 -86.44
N LYS A 181 -37.14 -63.50 -85.58
CA LYS A 181 -37.48 -64.90 -85.31
C LYS A 181 -36.23 -65.75 -84.99
N GLU A 182 -35.99 -66.84 -85.72
CA GLU A 182 -34.89 -67.79 -85.46
C GLU A 182 -33.50 -67.14 -85.51
N THR A 183 -33.28 -66.16 -86.39
CA THR A 183 -31.97 -65.49 -86.55
C THR A 183 -31.64 -64.48 -85.44
N GLY A 184 -32.64 -64.03 -84.68
CA GLY A 184 -32.50 -63.00 -83.64
C GLY A 184 -32.37 -63.53 -82.22
N LYS A 185 -32.53 -64.85 -81.97
CA LYS A 185 -32.56 -65.41 -80.61
C LYS A 185 -31.32 -65.07 -79.77
N SER A 186 -30.12 -65.16 -80.35
CA SER A 186 -28.86 -64.80 -79.66
C SER A 186 -28.76 -63.30 -79.36
N PHE A 187 -29.26 -62.45 -80.25
CA PHE A 187 -29.31 -61.00 -80.07
C PHE A 187 -30.30 -60.57 -78.98
N THR A 188 -31.44 -61.27 -78.84
CA THR A 188 -32.41 -61.01 -77.76
C THR A 188 -31.80 -61.27 -76.37
N VAL A 189 -30.98 -62.32 -76.24
CA VAL A 189 -30.28 -62.63 -74.97
C VAL A 189 -29.25 -61.55 -74.65
N MET A 190 -28.42 -61.15 -75.63
CA MET A 190 -27.44 -60.07 -75.45
C MET A 190 -28.10 -58.74 -75.07
N ALA A 191 -29.21 -58.38 -75.74
CA ALA A 191 -29.96 -57.17 -75.44
C ALA A 191 -30.56 -57.18 -74.02
N SER A 192 -31.01 -58.35 -73.54
CA SER A 192 -31.52 -58.50 -72.17
C SER A 192 -30.42 -58.33 -71.12
N GLU A 193 -29.22 -58.86 -71.37
CA GLU A 193 -28.07 -58.70 -70.48
C GLU A 193 -27.60 -57.24 -70.42
N ILE A 194 -27.50 -56.55 -71.57
CA ILE A 194 -27.16 -55.12 -71.61
C ILE A 194 -28.18 -54.29 -70.83
N ARG A 195 -29.47 -54.61 -70.93
CA ARG A 195 -30.52 -53.94 -70.17
C ARG A 195 -30.38 -54.16 -68.66
N ALA A 196 -30.05 -55.39 -68.24
CA ALA A 196 -29.82 -55.72 -66.84
C ALA A 196 -28.59 -54.97 -66.28
N MET A 197 -27.50 -54.90 -67.05
CA MET A 197 -26.30 -54.11 -66.70
C MET A 197 -26.63 -52.62 -66.55
N ALA A 198 -27.36 -52.05 -67.51
CA ALA A 198 -27.77 -50.65 -67.46
C ALA A 198 -28.65 -50.34 -66.23
N SER A 199 -29.57 -51.24 -65.87
CA SER A 199 -30.39 -51.11 -64.66
C SER A 199 -29.55 -51.16 -63.37
N LYS A 200 -28.56 -52.08 -63.30
CA LYS A 200 -27.61 -52.15 -62.19
C LYS A 200 -26.77 -50.88 -62.09
N SER A 201 -26.22 -50.37 -63.19
CA SER A 201 -25.46 -49.11 -63.22
C SER A 201 -26.29 -47.93 -62.71
N ASN A 202 -27.56 -47.85 -63.11
CA ASN A 202 -28.47 -46.82 -62.59
C ASN A 202 -28.67 -46.93 -61.08
N SER A 203 -28.85 -48.15 -60.55
CA SER A 203 -29.00 -48.38 -59.12
C SER A 203 -27.75 -47.96 -58.33
N TYR A 204 -26.55 -48.31 -58.80
CA TYR A 204 -25.31 -47.88 -58.14
C TYR A 204 -25.11 -46.37 -58.20
N ALA A 205 -25.41 -45.74 -59.33
CA ALA A 205 -25.35 -44.29 -59.47
C ALA A 205 -26.24 -43.58 -58.44
N LEU A 206 -27.47 -44.07 -58.24
CA LEU A 206 -28.38 -43.52 -57.22
C LEU A 206 -27.84 -43.71 -55.79
N LYS A 207 -27.24 -44.86 -55.45
CA LYS A 207 -26.61 -45.06 -54.14
C LYS A 207 -25.45 -44.10 -53.89
N ILE A 208 -24.64 -43.81 -54.91
CA ILE A 208 -23.55 -42.83 -54.81
C ILE A 208 -24.14 -41.43 -54.58
N LYS A 209 -25.23 -41.08 -55.28
CA LYS A 209 -25.93 -39.81 -55.09
C LYS A 209 -26.36 -39.62 -53.63
N ASP A 210 -26.92 -40.65 -53.01
CA ASP A 210 -27.40 -40.59 -51.62
C ASP A 210 -26.24 -40.34 -50.63
N ILE A 211 -25.09 -40.99 -50.83
CA ILE A 211 -23.88 -40.79 -50.00
C ILE A 211 -23.35 -39.36 -50.14
N VAL A 212 -23.28 -38.84 -51.37
CA VAL A 212 -22.78 -37.48 -51.63
C VAL A 212 -23.74 -36.41 -51.08
N PHE A 213 -25.05 -36.64 -51.20
CA PHE A 213 -26.06 -35.76 -50.63
C PHE A 213 -26.00 -35.73 -49.10
N PHE A 214 -25.76 -36.88 -48.46
CA PHE A 214 -25.53 -36.94 -47.02
C PHE A 214 -24.29 -36.13 -46.59
N ASN A 215 -23.18 -36.26 -47.32
CA ASN A 215 -21.95 -35.51 -47.03
C ASN A 215 -22.11 -33.99 -47.23
N SER A 216 -22.96 -33.56 -48.16
CA SER A 216 -23.17 -32.15 -48.48
C SER A 216 -24.08 -31.42 -47.48
N ARG A 217 -24.87 -32.14 -46.67
CA ARG A 217 -25.83 -31.57 -45.69
C ARG A 217 -25.25 -31.39 -44.28
N LYS A 218 -24.08 -31.99 -44.01
CA LYS A 218 -23.42 -31.98 -42.69
C LYS A 218 -22.30 -30.93 -42.56
N ASN A 219 -21.93 -30.29 -43.67
CA ASN A 219 -21.07 -29.11 -43.70
C ASN A 219 -21.94 -27.85 -43.69
#